data_AF-A0A8X7N6P4-F1
#
_entry.id   AF-A0A8X7N6P4-F1
#
_cell.length_a   1.000
_cell.length_b   1.000
_cell.length_c   1.000
_cell.angle_alpha   90.00
_cell.angle_beta   90.00
_cell.angle_gamma   90.00
#
_symmetry.space_group_name_H-M   'P 1'
#
loop_
_entity.id
_entity.type
_entity.pdbx_description
1 polymer ?
#
loop_
_entity_poly.entity_id
_entity_poly.type
_entity_poly.pdbx_seq_one_letter_code
_entity_poly.pdbx_strand_id
1 'polypeptide(L)'
;MGLSSADLDINIMLPFLRPTQEESQHHLKQLARALEPVAQGEFVNKNWWAKLPVSNFTTLEEPGSLPIDVTADRQDACDGKRLAQQLLAADARLRPPVLLLKHILKGLG
;
A
#
# COMPACT_ATOMS: atom_id res chain seq x y z
N MET A 1 -19.39 -14.42 -3.88
CA MET A 1 -18.60 -13.72 -4.90
C MET A 1 -17.85 -12.60 -4.20
N GLY A 2 -16.61 -12.86 -3.76
CA GLY A 2 -15.84 -11.96 -2.90
C GLY A 2 -15.29 -10.76 -3.68
N LEU A 3 -15.43 -9.57 -3.09
CA LEU A 3 -14.80 -8.34 -3.57
C LEU A 3 -13.28 -8.58 -3.72
N SER A 4 -12.77 -8.36 -4.95
CA SER A 4 -11.38 -8.05 -5.34
C SER A 4 -10.36 -8.13 -4.21
N SER A 5 -9.41 -9.08 -4.28
CA SER A 5 -8.16 -9.03 -3.52
C SER A 5 -7.50 -7.68 -3.78
N ALA A 6 -7.65 -6.75 -2.84
CA ALA A 6 -7.00 -5.46 -2.89
C ALA A 6 -5.75 -5.59 -2.02
N ASP A 7 -4.65 -5.05 -2.52
CA ASP A 7 -3.40 -5.02 -1.78
C ASP A 7 -3.61 -4.22 -0.48
N LEU A 8 -2.93 -4.63 0.58
CA LEU A 8 -2.92 -3.96 1.86
C LEU A 8 -1.81 -2.90 1.86
N ASP A 9 -2.20 -1.64 1.68
CA ASP A 9 -1.27 -0.51 1.79
C ASP A 9 -0.97 -0.17 3.27
N ILE A 10 0.30 -0.22 3.65
CA ILE A 10 0.80 0.22 4.96
C ILE A 10 1.79 1.37 4.75
N ASN A 11 1.58 2.48 5.46
CA ASN A 11 2.54 3.59 5.51
C ASN A 11 3.12 3.73 6.91
N ILE A 12 4.45 3.68 7.02
CA ILE A 12 5.17 3.84 8.28
C ILE A 12 5.58 5.30 8.42
N MET A 13 5.20 5.91 9.53
CA MET A 13 5.59 7.28 9.87
C MET A 13 6.82 7.24 10.76
N LEU A 14 7.94 7.77 10.27
CA LEU A 14 9.15 7.91 11.08
C LEU A 14 9.04 9.13 11.99
N PRO A 15 9.70 9.11 13.17
CA PRO A 15 9.61 10.19 14.16
C PRO A 15 10.28 11.50 13.72
N PHE A 16 11.01 11.51 12.60
CA PHE A 16 11.62 12.72 12.06
C PHE A 16 10.57 13.57 11.35
N LEU A 17 10.56 14.88 11.61
CA LEU A 17 9.53 15.80 11.10
C LEU A 17 9.42 15.80 9.56
N ARG A 18 10.52 15.53 8.84
CA ARG A 18 10.58 15.35 7.37
C ARG A 18 11.84 14.55 6.99
N PRO A 19 11.78 13.22 6.91
CA PRO A 19 12.92 12.45 6.42
C PRO A 19 13.17 12.75 4.94
N THR A 20 14.44 12.75 4.56
CA THR A 20 14.88 12.79 3.16
C THR A 20 14.50 11.49 2.45
N GLN A 21 14.48 11.52 1.11
CA GLN A 21 14.20 10.32 0.31
C GLN A 21 15.21 9.19 0.60
N GLU A 22 16.49 9.52 0.82
CA GLU A 22 17.53 8.55 1.17
C GLU A 22 17.30 7.91 2.53
N GLU A 23 16.85 8.69 3.53
CA GLU A 23 16.50 8.19 4.85
C GLU A 23 15.27 7.28 4.78
N SER A 24 14.18 7.69 4.11
CA SER A 24 12.99 6.84 3.96
C SER A 24 13.32 5.55 3.20
N GLN A 25 14.17 5.62 2.18
CA GLN A 25 14.71 4.43 1.53
C GLN A 25 15.44 3.56 2.53
N HIS A 26 16.43 4.09 3.25
CA HIS A 26 17.26 3.35 4.22
C HIS A 26 16.39 2.60 5.25
N HIS A 27 15.39 3.26 5.82
CA HIS A 27 14.47 2.65 6.77
C HIS A 27 13.61 1.55 6.13
N LEU A 28 13.12 1.76 4.90
CA LEU A 28 12.41 0.70 4.16
C LEU A 28 13.32 -0.52 3.90
N LYS A 29 14.62 -0.32 3.64
CA LYS A 29 15.58 -1.43 3.51
C LYS A 29 15.75 -2.18 4.82
N GLN A 30 15.88 -1.45 5.93
CA GLN A 30 16.04 -2.04 7.26
C GLN A 30 14.80 -2.83 7.66
N LEU A 31 13.61 -2.26 7.46
CA LEU A 31 12.35 -2.94 7.70
C LEU A 31 12.23 -4.19 6.83
N ALA A 32 12.55 -4.09 5.53
CA ALA A 32 12.49 -5.23 4.64
C ALA A 32 13.35 -6.40 5.15
N ARG A 33 14.60 -6.12 5.57
CA ARG A 33 15.50 -7.11 6.19
C ARG A 33 14.95 -7.68 7.50
N ALA A 34 14.32 -6.84 8.33
CA ALA A 34 13.76 -7.28 9.60
C ALA A 34 12.51 -8.16 9.44
N LEU A 35 11.75 -7.94 8.37
CA LEU A 35 10.56 -8.71 8.04
C LEU A 35 10.88 -9.97 7.23
N GLU A 36 12.01 -10.05 6.54
CA GLU A 36 12.47 -11.22 5.78
C GLU A 36 12.40 -12.57 6.54
N PRO A 37 12.79 -12.68 7.83
CA PRO A 37 12.66 -13.95 8.56
C PRO A 37 11.23 -14.28 9.01
N VAL A 38 10.30 -13.30 9.02
CA VAL A 38 8.92 -13.47 9.52
C VAL A 38 7.92 -13.55 8.38
N ALA A 39 8.22 -12.89 7.27
CA ALA A 39 7.55 -13.08 6.00
C ALA A 39 7.94 -14.48 5.54
N GLN A 40 7.11 -15.47 5.89
CA GLN A 40 7.12 -16.82 5.32
C GLN A 40 6.70 -16.75 3.83
N GLY A 41 7.34 -15.88 3.05
CA GLY A 41 6.85 -15.32 1.81
C GLY A 41 7.97 -14.72 0.97
N GLU A 42 7.84 -14.79 -0.36
CA GLU A 42 8.83 -14.20 -1.27
C GLU A 42 8.77 -12.67 -1.20
N PHE A 43 9.93 -12.03 -1.10
CA PHE A 43 10.08 -10.61 -1.37
C PHE A 43 9.96 -10.37 -2.88
N VAL A 44 8.78 -9.98 -3.34
CA VAL A 44 8.48 -9.93 -4.77
C VAL A 44 9.03 -8.67 -5.46
N ASN A 45 9.23 -7.56 -4.74
CA ASN A 45 9.72 -6.34 -5.38
C ASN A 45 10.48 -5.41 -4.44
N LYS A 46 11.72 -5.08 -4.83
CA LYS A 46 12.57 -4.06 -4.23
C LYS A 46 12.68 -2.86 -5.17
N ASN A 47 11.55 -2.28 -5.58
CA ASN A 47 11.57 -1.10 -6.45
C ASN A 47 11.87 0.16 -5.65
N TRP A 48 13.11 0.24 -5.17
CA TRP A 48 13.58 1.29 -4.27
C TRP A 48 13.93 2.58 -5.02
N TRP A 49 13.94 2.49 -6.35
CA TRP A 49 14.30 3.55 -7.30
C TRP A 49 13.08 4.19 -7.96
N ALA A 50 11.88 3.67 -7.74
CA ALA A 50 10.66 4.34 -8.14
C ALA A 50 10.53 5.70 -7.43
N LYS A 51 9.72 6.60 -8.03
CA LYS A 51 9.32 7.87 -7.38
C LYS A 51 8.75 7.64 -5.97
N LEU A 52 8.27 6.42 -5.71
CA LEU A 52 7.80 5.88 -4.45
C LEU A 52 8.57 4.58 -4.16
N PRO A 53 9.54 4.58 -3.23
CA PRO A 53 10.14 3.35 -2.76
C PRO A 53 9.08 2.52 -2.04
N VAL A 54 8.86 1.29 -2.49
CA VAL A 54 7.90 0.35 -1.89
C VAL A 54 8.59 -0.98 -1.63
N SER A 55 8.21 -1.62 -0.52
CA SER A 55 8.54 -3.02 -0.22
C SER A 55 7.26 -3.85 -0.26
N ASN A 56 7.19 -4.80 -1.19
CA ASN A 56 6.01 -5.65 -1.39
C ASN A 56 6.23 -7.02 -0.75
N PHE A 57 5.22 -7.50 -0.02
CA PHE A 57 5.22 -8.78 0.69
C PHE A 57 4.01 -9.61 0.28
N THR A 58 4.18 -10.91 0.14
CA THR A 58 3.05 -11.84 0.01
C THR A 58 3.29 -13.00 0.96
N THR A 59 2.35 -13.28 1.87
CA THR A 59 2.48 -14.44 2.77
C THR A 59 2.04 -15.70 2.01
N LEU A 60 2.88 -16.75 2.01
CA LEU A 60 2.63 -17.93 1.17
C LEU A 60 1.72 -18.99 1.80
N GLU A 61 1.37 -18.86 3.08
CA GLU A 61 0.87 -20.02 3.84
C GLU A 61 -0.63 -20.01 4.20
N GLU A 62 -1.38 -18.92 3.93
CA GLU A 62 -2.83 -18.91 4.22
C GLU A 62 -3.70 -18.64 2.98
N PRO A 63 -4.70 -19.49 2.69
CA PRO A 63 -5.70 -19.17 1.68
C PRO A 63 -6.43 -17.87 2.06
N GLY A 64 -6.21 -16.82 1.27
CA GLY A 64 -6.71 -15.48 1.55
C GLY A 64 -5.61 -14.46 1.89
N SER A 65 -4.34 -14.82 1.79
CA SER A 65 -3.25 -13.84 1.89
C SER A 65 -3.41 -12.73 0.85
N LEU A 66 -3.33 -11.49 1.33
CA LEU A 66 -3.34 -10.30 0.49
C LEU A 66 -1.91 -9.83 0.28
N PRO A 67 -1.53 -9.38 -0.93
CA PRO A 67 -0.28 -8.67 -1.12
C PRO A 67 -0.24 -7.45 -0.18
N ILE A 68 0.90 -7.17 0.43
CA ILE A 68 1.09 -6.06 1.36
C ILE A 68 2.14 -5.13 0.76
N ASP A 69 1.77 -3.87 0.58
CA ASP A 69 2.65 -2.83 0.05
C ASP A 69 3.02 -1.89 1.20
N VAL A 70 4.31 -1.84 1.55
CA VAL A 70 4.81 -0.99 2.63
C VAL A 70 5.57 0.20 2.06
N THR A 71 5.14 1.39 2.47
CA THR A 71 5.74 2.68 2.16
C THR A 71 6.15 3.40 3.44
N ALA A 72 7.03 4.40 3.32
CA ALA A 72 7.45 5.23 4.44
C ALA A 72 7.18 6.71 4.16
N ASP A 73 6.74 7.42 5.20
CA ASP A 73 6.62 8.87 5.29
C ASP A 73 5.73 9.52 4.23
N ARG A 74 4.71 8.78 3.76
CA ARG A 74 3.72 9.27 2.79
C ARG A 74 2.50 9.89 3.46
N GLN A 75 2.72 10.98 4.18
CA GLN A 75 1.65 11.75 4.81
C GLN A 75 0.58 12.19 3.78
N ASP A 76 1.00 12.64 2.59
CA ASP A 76 0.09 13.03 1.51
C ASP A 76 -0.83 11.89 1.05
N ALA A 77 -0.32 10.65 1.01
CA ALA A 77 -1.12 9.47 0.65
C ALA A 77 -2.14 9.14 1.74
N CYS A 78 -1.75 9.24 3.02
CA CYS A 78 -2.66 9.12 4.16
C CYS A 78 -3.76 10.19 4.11
N ASP A 79 -3.40 11.45 3.85
CA ASP A 79 -4.33 12.56 3.76
C ASP A 79 -5.28 12.42 2.57
N GLY A 80 -4.78 12.01 1.41
CA GLY A 80 -5.60 11.70 0.24
C GLY A 80 -6.60 10.57 0.52
N LYS A 81 -6.18 9.49 1.19
CA LYS A 81 -7.05 8.38 1.60
C LYS A 81 -8.13 8.84 2.57
N ARG A 82 -7.77 9.68 3.56
CA ARG A 82 -8.70 10.27 4.52
C ARG A 82 -9.74 11.16 3.84
N LEU A 83 -9.31 12.01 2.92
CA LEU A 83 -10.21 12.88 2.16
C LEU A 83 -11.20 12.04 1.32
N ALA A 84 -10.71 11.03 0.60
CA ALA A 84 -11.56 10.15 -0.18
C ALA A 84 -12.60 9.42 0.69
N GLN A 85 -12.21 8.95 1.88
CA GLN A 85 -13.13 8.34 2.84
C GLN A 85 -14.19 9.33 3.33
N GLN A 86 -13.81 10.57 3.63
CA GLN A 86 -14.74 11.62 4.04
C GLN A 86 -15.76 11.93 2.94
N LEU A 87 -15.33 12.02 1.68
CA LEU A 87 -16.23 12.24 0.54
C LEU A 87 -17.23 11.08 0.37
N LEU A 88 -16.76 9.83 0.46
CA LEU A 88 -17.63 8.64 0.38
C LEU A 88 -18.59 8.52 1.57
N ALA A 89 -18.20 9.03 2.74
CA ALA A 89 -19.08 9.09 3.92
C ALA A 89 -20.10 10.23 3.79
N ALA A 90 -19.72 11.35 3.19
CA ALA A 90 -20.61 12.50 2.97
C ALA A 90 -21.69 12.21 1.92
N ASP A 91 -21.37 11.45 0.86
CA ASP A 91 -22.36 10.99 -0.12
C ASP A 91 -22.16 9.52 -0.50
N ALA A 92 -23.00 8.65 0.07
CA ALA A 92 -22.96 7.21 -0.16
C ALA A 92 -23.21 6.82 -1.63
N ARG A 93 -23.84 7.69 -2.44
CA ARG A 93 -24.11 7.44 -3.87
C ARG A 93 -22.85 7.53 -4.72
N LEU A 94 -21.75 8.06 -4.18
CA LEU A 94 -20.45 8.06 -4.84
C LEU A 94 -19.80 6.66 -4.87
N ARG A 95 -20.17 5.76 -3.95
CA ARG A 95 -19.53 4.43 -3.85
C ARG A 95 -19.82 3.52 -5.06
N PRO A 96 -21.08 3.34 -5.52
CA PRO A 96 -21.36 2.52 -6.71
C PRO A 96 -20.63 2.96 -8.00
N PRO A 97 -20.64 4.24 -8.42
CA PRO A 97 -19.93 4.65 -9.63
C PRO A 97 -18.41 4.52 -9.50
N VAL A 98 -17.82 4.74 -8.32
CA VAL A 98 -16.39 4.51 -8.08
C VAL A 98 -16.02 3.03 -8.25
N LEU A 99 -16.83 2.13 -7.72
CA LEU A 99 -16.61 0.68 -7.88
C LEU A 99 -16.80 0.23 -9.34
N LEU A 100 -17.82 0.75 -10.03
CA LEU A 100 -18.07 0.47 -11.43
C LEU A 100 -16.90 0.93 -12.30
N LEU A 101 -16.43 2.18 -12.09
CA LEU A 101 -15.30 2.73 -12.81
C LEU A 101 -14.03 1.90 -12.57
N LYS A 102 -13.76 1.52 -11.31
CA LYS A 102 -12.63 0.64 -10.97
C LYS A 102 -12.70 -0.69 -11.71
N HIS A 103 -13.89 -1.30 -11.81
CA HIS A 103 -14.07 -2.57 -12.51
C HIS A 103 -13.87 -2.42 -14.03
N ILE A 104 -14.46 -1.39 -14.64
CA ILE A 104 -14.29 -1.10 -16.08
C ILE A 104 -12.80 -0.88 -16.39
N LEU A 105 -12.11 -0.04 -15.62
CA LEU A 105 -10.70 0.27 -15.85
C LEU A 105 -9.79 -0.96 -15.66
N LYS A 106 -10.09 -1.85 -14.71
CA LYS A 106 -9.37 -3.12 -14.55
C LYS A 106 -9.55 -4.08 -15.72
N GLY A 107 -10.66 -4.01 -16.45
CA GLY A 107 -10.91 -4.85 -17.62
C GLY A 107 -10.31 -4.32 -18.93
N LEU A 108 -9.76 -3.10 -18.92
CA LEU A 108 -9.18 -2.44 -20.11
C LEU A 108 -7.64 -2.52 -20.17
N GLY A 109 -6.98 -3.04 -19.13
CA GLY A 109 -5.53 -3.25 -19.06
C GLY A 109 -5.20 -4.73 -18.89
#